data_AF-A0A7V8YRW8-F1
#
_entry.id   AF-A0A7V8YRW8-F1
#
_cell.length_a   1.000
_cell.length_b   1.000
_cell.length_c   1.000
_cell.angle_alpha   90.00
_cell.angle_beta   90.00
_cell.angle_gamma   90.00
#
_symmetry.space_group_name_H-M   'P 1'
#
loop_
_entity.id
_entity.type
_entity.pdbx_description
1 polymer ?
#
loop_
_entity_poly.entity_id
_entity_poly.type
_entity_poly.pdbx_seq_one_letter_code
_entity_poly.pdbx_strand_id
1 'polypeptide(L)'
;MPPARDDLHLLLFAGGAVVLAGVAVAVLLVASTGRDGGSTPQKPQPFEAGLASNVEDSVREEGPYYIPDPFGGDDSIVFALEDGEVVALAVNQSDLPNCSVKWKDQFDRFACGDRRFQSEELERFEVTVPKAGPDKGILIIDVRKRLPAPTLSAG
;
A
#
# COMPACT_ATOMS: atom_id res chain seq x y z
N MET A 1 45.39 6.54 45.05
CA MET A 1 44.86 5.34 45.73
C MET A 1 44.35 4.40 44.64
N PRO A 2 44.91 3.19 44.50
CA PRO A 2 44.33 2.21 43.59
C PRO A 2 42.96 1.77 44.13
N PRO A 3 41.96 1.49 43.28
CA PRO A 3 40.66 1.03 43.74
C PRO A 3 40.84 -0.27 44.55
N ALA A 4 40.18 -0.34 45.72
CA ALA A 4 40.11 -1.58 46.47
C ALA A 4 39.46 -2.65 45.58
N ARG A 5 39.97 -3.88 45.61
CA ARG A 5 39.50 -4.98 44.74
C ARG A 5 37.97 -5.15 44.75
N ASP A 6 37.32 -4.82 45.87
CA ASP A 6 35.86 -4.90 46.02
C ASP A 6 35.07 -3.88 45.18
N ASP A 7 35.61 -2.68 44.96
CA ASP A 7 34.96 -1.64 44.13
C ASP A 7 34.95 -2.04 42.64
N LEU A 8 35.99 -2.74 42.19
CA LEU A 8 36.08 -3.24 40.82
C LEU A 8 35.02 -4.33 40.57
N HIS A 9 34.81 -5.23 41.54
CA HIS A 9 33.76 -6.24 41.43
C HIS A 9 32.38 -5.62 41.37
N LEU A 10 32.11 -4.61 42.21
CA LEU A 10 30.81 -3.94 42.27
C LEU A 10 30.51 -3.17 40.97
N LEU A 11 31.52 -2.50 40.39
CA LEU A 11 31.41 -1.85 39.08
C LEU A 11 31.21 -2.84 37.93
N LEU A 12 31.89 -3.99 37.96
CA LEU A 12 31.72 -5.04 36.94
C LEU A 12 30.33 -5.69 37.00
N PHE A 13 29.81 -5.95 38.21
CA PHE A 13 28.47 -6.49 38.39
C PHE A 13 27.40 -5.50 37.96
N ALA A 14 27.51 -4.23 38.39
CA ALA A 14 26.56 -3.19 38.01
C ALA A 14 26.59 -2.93 36.50
N GLY A 15 27.78 -2.83 35.90
CA GLY A 15 27.96 -2.67 34.46
C GLY A 15 27.39 -3.86 33.68
N GLY A 16 27.68 -5.09 34.11
CA GLY A 16 27.14 -6.30 33.51
C GLY A 16 25.61 -6.38 33.58
N ALA A 17 25.01 -6.00 34.70
CA ALA A 17 23.56 -5.98 34.87
C ALA A 17 22.88 -4.98 33.93
N VAL A 18 23.45 -3.78 33.75
CA VAL A 18 22.92 -2.77 32.83
C VAL A 18 22.99 -3.24 31.37
N VAL A 19 24.11 -3.84 30.97
CA VAL A 19 24.27 -4.40 29.61
C VAL A 19 23.25 -5.51 29.36
N LEU A 20 23.07 -6.43 30.32
CA LEU A 20 22.09 -7.52 30.21
C LEU A 20 20.65 -6.99 30.12
N ALA A 21 20.30 -5.98 30.92
CA ALA A 21 18.99 -5.34 30.84
C ALA A 21 18.76 -4.68 29.46
N GLY A 22 19.77 -3.98 28.93
CA GLY A 22 19.71 -3.38 27.60
C GLY A 22 19.54 -4.42 26.48
N VAL A 23 20.28 -5.53 26.55
CA VAL A 23 20.15 -6.65 25.61
C VAL A 23 18.77 -7.29 25.72
N ALA A 24 18.26 -7.50 26.93
CA ALA A 24 16.94 -8.10 27.14
C ALA A 24 15.82 -7.22 26.54
N VAL A 25 15.89 -5.90 26.72
CA VAL A 25 14.94 -4.95 26.10
C VAL A 25 15.07 -4.97 24.57
N ALA A 26 16.29 -4.97 24.03
CA ALA A 26 16.51 -5.04 22.58
C ALA A 26 15.94 -6.34 21.99
N VAL A 27 16.16 -7.49 22.64
CA VAL A 27 15.58 -8.78 22.24
C VAL A 27 14.06 -8.75 22.32
N LEU A 28 13.48 -8.17 23.37
CA LEU A 28 12.03 -8.04 23.51
C LEU A 28 11.44 -7.17 22.40
N LEU A 29 12.08 -6.05 22.08
CA LEU A 29 11.69 -5.20 20.97
C LEU A 29 11.74 -5.98 19.65
N VAL A 30 12.87 -6.61 19.32
CA VAL A 30 13.01 -7.42 18.09
C VAL A 30 12.04 -8.60 18.06
N ALA A 31 11.75 -9.26 19.18
CA ALA A 31 10.79 -10.37 19.21
C ALA A 31 9.34 -9.89 19.06
N SER A 32 9.03 -8.69 19.57
CA SER A 32 7.69 -8.08 19.48
C SER A 32 7.43 -7.41 18.14
N THR A 33 8.46 -6.85 17.49
CA THR A 33 8.35 -6.14 16.20
C THR A 33 8.78 -6.99 15.01
N GLY A 34 9.60 -8.02 15.23
CA GLY A 34 10.21 -8.84 14.18
C GLY A 34 9.34 -10.01 13.70
N ARG A 35 8.15 -10.22 14.26
CA ARG A 35 7.26 -11.30 13.80
C ARG A 35 6.60 -11.03 12.44
N ASP A 36 6.64 -9.77 11.98
CA ASP A 36 6.14 -9.35 10.66
C ASP A 36 7.25 -8.79 9.74
N GLY A 37 8.53 -8.84 10.18
CA GLY A 37 9.66 -8.15 9.53
C GLY A 37 10.24 -8.82 8.27
N GLY A 38 9.54 -9.78 7.70
CA GLY A 38 9.93 -10.46 6.47
C GLY A 38 8.70 -10.72 5.62
N SER A 39 8.12 -9.65 5.08
CA SER A 39 6.95 -9.68 4.20
C SER A 39 7.28 -10.44 2.91
N THR A 40 7.20 -11.78 2.98
CA THR A 40 7.01 -12.57 1.77
C THR A 40 5.69 -12.11 1.18
N PRO A 41 5.65 -11.64 -0.08
CA PRO A 41 4.42 -11.19 -0.71
C PRO A 41 3.35 -12.26 -0.56
N GLN A 42 2.18 -11.85 -0.07
CA GLN A 42 1.05 -12.76 0.04
C GLN A 42 0.52 -13.06 -1.37
N LYS A 43 -0.19 -14.18 -1.52
CA LYS A 43 -0.79 -14.53 -2.81
C LYS A 43 -1.88 -13.49 -3.15
N PRO A 44 -1.84 -12.86 -4.34
CA PRO A 44 -2.86 -11.89 -4.73
C PRO A 44 -4.25 -12.55 -4.77
N GLN A 45 -5.25 -11.85 -4.24
CA GLN A 45 -6.65 -12.27 -4.22
C GLN A 45 -7.56 -11.03 -4.23
N PRO A 46 -8.87 -11.18 -4.51
CA PRO A 46 -9.80 -10.08 -4.41
C PRO A 46 -9.84 -9.57 -2.99
N PHE A 47 -9.96 -8.25 -2.83
CA PHE A 47 -10.06 -7.62 -1.52
C PHE A 47 -11.14 -6.54 -1.51
N GLU A 48 -11.65 -6.28 -0.31
CA GLU A 48 -12.63 -5.23 -0.06
C GLU A 48 -11.90 -3.92 0.20
N ALA A 49 -12.17 -2.92 -0.64
CA ALA A 49 -11.59 -1.58 -0.52
C ALA A 49 -12.43 -0.63 0.35
N GLY A 50 -13.60 -1.09 0.82
CA GLY A 50 -14.56 -0.31 1.60
C GLY A 50 -15.90 -0.13 0.89
N LEU A 51 -16.75 0.75 1.39
CA LEU A 51 -18.02 1.09 0.74
C LEU A 51 -17.75 1.89 -0.54
N ALA A 52 -18.37 1.48 -1.65
CA ALA A 52 -18.19 2.14 -2.94
C ALA A 52 -18.58 3.62 -2.89
N SER A 53 -19.65 3.97 -2.16
CA SER A 53 -20.07 5.36 -1.96
C SER A 53 -19.02 6.21 -1.25
N ASN A 54 -18.35 5.65 -0.24
CA ASN A 54 -17.35 6.40 0.51
C ASN A 54 -16.10 6.62 -0.35
N VAL A 55 -15.70 5.62 -1.12
CA VAL A 55 -14.59 5.76 -2.07
C VAL A 55 -14.94 6.78 -3.15
N GLU A 56 -16.15 6.72 -3.71
CA GLU A 56 -16.65 7.69 -4.69
C GLU A 56 -16.62 9.12 -4.15
N ASP A 57 -17.14 9.34 -2.94
CA ASP A 57 -17.15 10.64 -2.28
C ASP A 57 -15.71 11.14 -2.02
N SER A 58 -14.83 10.28 -1.51
CA SER A 58 -13.42 10.63 -1.30
C SER A 58 -12.72 11.02 -2.60
N VAL A 59 -12.90 10.26 -3.69
CA VAL A 59 -12.29 10.63 -4.98
C VAL A 59 -12.89 11.92 -5.53
N ARG A 60 -14.20 12.17 -5.33
CA ARG A 60 -14.87 13.39 -5.78
C ARG A 60 -14.40 14.63 -5.02
N GLU A 61 -14.21 14.51 -3.71
CA GLU A 61 -13.84 15.63 -2.83
C GLU A 61 -12.33 15.89 -2.81
N GLU A 62 -11.51 14.84 -2.77
CA GLU A 62 -10.06 14.93 -2.59
C GLU A 62 -9.27 14.67 -3.88
N GLY A 63 -9.94 14.17 -4.92
CA GLY A 63 -9.32 13.75 -6.17
C GLY A 63 -8.78 12.32 -6.15
N PRO A 64 -8.18 11.87 -7.26
CA PRO A 64 -7.58 10.54 -7.35
C PRO A 64 -6.49 10.29 -6.30
N TYR A 65 -6.53 9.14 -5.64
CA TYR A 65 -5.59 8.81 -4.56
C TYR A 65 -5.02 7.40 -4.65
N TYR A 66 -3.80 7.25 -4.13
CA TYR A 66 -3.00 6.04 -4.21
C TYR A 66 -3.31 5.06 -3.07
N ILE A 67 -3.35 3.77 -3.39
CA ILE A 67 -3.40 2.67 -2.46
C ILE A 67 -2.24 1.70 -2.75
N PRO A 68 -1.41 1.36 -1.74
CA PRO A 68 -0.37 0.35 -1.92
C PRO A 68 -0.98 -1.03 -2.12
N ASP A 69 -0.24 -1.92 -2.79
CA ASP A 69 -0.62 -3.33 -2.93
C ASP A 69 -0.86 -3.96 -1.53
N PRO A 70 -2.09 -4.40 -1.22
CA PRO A 70 -2.42 -4.96 0.09
C PRO A 70 -1.69 -6.29 0.39
N PHE A 71 -1.09 -6.92 -0.61
CA PHE A 71 -0.34 -8.18 -0.50
C PHE A 71 1.18 -7.99 -0.58
N GLY A 72 1.66 -6.74 -0.69
CA GLY A 72 3.09 -6.40 -0.69
C GLY A 72 3.82 -6.69 -2.00
N GLY A 73 3.09 -6.82 -3.11
CA GLY A 73 3.62 -6.93 -4.46
C GLY A 73 3.64 -5.59 -5.21
N ASP A 74 3.51 -5.67 -6.54
CA ASP A 74 3.57 -4.53 -7.47
C ASP A 74 2.18 -4.11 -8.00
N ASP A 75 1.08 -4.67 -7.46
CA ASP A 75 -0.29 -4.39 -7.89
C ASP A 75 -0.93 -3.23 -7.10
N SER A 76 -0.16 -2.14 -6.96
CA SER A 76 -0.66 -0.90 -6.35
C SER A 76 -1.67 -0.19 -7.26
N ILE A 77 -2.57 0.58 -6.65
CA ILE A 77 -3.77 1.12 -7.29
C ILE A 77 -3.82 2.64 -7.13
N VAL A 78 -4.38 3.33 -8.11
CA VAL A 78 -4.91 4.68 -7.93
C VAL A 78 -6.41 4.66 -8.18
N PHE A 79 -7.19 5.09 -7.18
CA PHE A 79 -8.61 5.30 -7.38
C PHE A 79 -8.87 6.57 -8.16
N ALA A 80 -9.77 6.50 -9.13
CA ALA A 80 -10.23 7.63 -9.92
C ALA A 80 -11.74 7.49 -10.19
N LEU A 81 -12.33 8.53 -10.78
CA LEU A 81 -13.71 8.51 -11.26
C LEU A 81 -13.73 8.57 -12.78
N GLU A 82 -14.51 7.69 -13.39
CA GLU A 82 -14.87 7.73 -14.81
C GLU A 82 -16.38 7.63 -14.93
N ASP A 83 -17.01 8.57 -15.62
CA ASP A 83 -18.47 8.65 -15.76
C ASP A 83 -19.26 8.55 -14.43
N GLY A 84 -18.64 9.00 -13.33
CA GLY A 84 -19.21 8.94 -11.98
C GLY A 84 -19.04 7.59 -11.27
N GLU A 85 -18.40 6.61 -11.89
CA GLU A 85 -18.09 5.32 -11.28
C GLU A 85 -16.63 5.25 -10.82
N VAL A 86 -16.39 4.57 -9.70
CA VAL A 86 -15.05 4.35 -9.17
C VAL A 86 -14.30 3.34 -10.04
N VAL A 87 -13.11 3.72 -10.50
CA VAL A 87 -12.19 2.84 -11.21
C VAL A 87 -10.91 2.64 -10.38
N ALA A 88 -10.34 1.43 -10.47
CA ALA A 88 -9.09 1.06 -9.81
C ALA A 88 -7.96 0.97 -10.85
N LEU A 89 -7.29 2.10 -11.12
CA LEU A 89 -6.23 2.17 -12.12
C LEU A 89 -4.96 1.50 -11.58
N ALA A 90 -4.27 0.74 -12.43
CA ALA A 90 -3.01 0.13 -12.03
C ALA A 90 -1.89 1.18 -12.01
N VAL A 91 -1.11 1.20 -10.94
CA VAL A 91 0.04 2.12 -10.85
C VAL A 91 1.13 1.73 -11.84
N ASN A 92 1.43 0.44 -11.95
CA ASN A 92 2.41 -0.08 -12.89
C ASN A 92 1.69 -0.57 -14.14
N GLN A 93 2.09 -0.11 -15.33
CA GLN A 93 1.47 -0.46 -16.61
C GLN A 93 2.28 -1.56 -17.31
N SER A 94 1.62 -2.58 -17.85
CA SER A 94 2.32 -3.75 -18.46
C SER A 94 3.13 -3.38 -19.70
N ASP A 95 2.68 -2.38 -20.45
CA ASP A 95 3.34 -1.86 -21.66
C ASP A 95 4.45 -0.84 -21.34
N LEU A 96 4.51 -0.33 -20.11
CA LEU A 96 5.51 0.65 -19.65
C LEU A 96 6.30 0.10 -18.46
N PRO A 97 7.30 -0.77 -18.69
CA PRO A 97 8.13 -1.27 -17.61
C PRO A 97 8.90 -0.13 -16.93
N ASN A 98 9.00 -0.17 -15.60
CA ASN A 98 9.60 0.86 -14.74
C ASN A 98 8.85 2.20 -14.69
N CYS A 99 7.57 2.20 -15.06
CA CYS A 99 6.72 3.36 -15.02
C CYS A 99 5.66 3.22 -13.94
N SER A 100 5.78 4.00 -12.87
CA SER A 100 4.77 4.08 -11.81
C SER A 100 3.94 5.36 -12.00
N VAL A 101 2.72 5.16 -12.46
CA VAL A 101 1.73 6.21 -12.73
C VAL A 101 1.26 6.83 -11.42
N LYS A 102 1.20 8.16 -11.39
CA LYS A 102 0.77 8.94 -10.23
C LYS A 102 -0.17 10.05 -10.68
N TRP A 103 -1.16 10.36 -9.86
CA TRP A 103 -1.96 11.55 -10.04
C TRP A 103 -1.11 12.82 -9.84
N LYS A 104 -1.30 13.82 -10.69
CA LYS A 104 -0.66 15.13 -10.60
C LYS A 104 -1.73 16.22 -10.63
N ASP A 105 -2.17 16.61 -9.44
CA ASP A 105 -3.18 17.65 -9.21
C ASP A 105 -2.90 18.95 -10.01
N GLN A 106 -1.64 19.42 -10.01
CA GLN A 106 -1.21 20.60 -10.76
C GLN A 106 -1.48 20.56 -12.28
N PHE A 107 -1.69 19.38 -12.86
CA PHE A 107 -1.95 19.19 -14.28
C PHE A 107 -3.30 18.53 -14.56
N ASP A 108 -4.05 18.14 -13.53
CA ASP A 108 -5.29 17.36 -13.66
C ASP A 108 -5.12 16.14 -14.59
N ARG A 109 -4.00 15.43 -14.39
CA ARG A 109 -3.55 14.31 -15.23
C ARG A 109 -2.80 13.27 -14.43
N PHE A 110 -2.84 12.03 -14.92
CA PHE A 110 -1.92 11.00 -14.50
C PHE A 110 -0.58 11.19 -15.20
N ALA A 111 0.52 10.92 -14.51
CA ALA A 111 1.85 11.11 -15.07
C ALA A 111 2.83 10.03 -14.64
N CYS A 112 3.80 9.80 -15.52
CA CYS A 112 4.96 8.96 -15.28
C CYS A 112 6.16 9.57 -16.02
N GLY A 113 7.10 10.13 -15.25
CA GLY A 113 8.12 11.02 -15.81
C GLY A 113 7.47 12.21 -16.52
N ASP A 114 7.85 12.41 -17.78
CA ASP A 114 7.31 13.48 -18.64
C ASP A 114 6.03 13.08 -19.39
N ARG A 115 5.67 11.78 -19.38
CA ARG A 115 4.46 11.29 -20.03
C ARG A 115 3.24 11.58 -19.18
N ARG A 116 2.14 11.95 -19.85
CA ARG A 116 0.84 12.25 -19.24
C ARG A 116 -0.22 11.35 -19.83
N PHE A 117 -1.20 11.00 -19.02
CA PHE A 117 -2.28 10.08 -19.35
C PHE A 117 -3.59 10.60 -18.78
N GLN A 118 -4.67 10.31 -19.48
CA GLN A 118 -6.03 10.25 -18.95
C GLN A 118 -6.27 8.90 -18.26
N SER A 119 -7.30 8.79 -17.43
CA SER A 119 -7.63 7.53 -16.76
C SER A 119 -8.03 6.43 -17.74
N GLU A 120 -8.68 6.79 -18.85
CA GLU A 120 -9.11 5.85 -19.89
C GLU A 120 -7.95 5.30 -20.72
N GLU A 121 -6.75 5.89 -20.62
CA GLU A 121 -5.53 5.43 -21.28
C GLU A 121 -4.75 4.42 -20.43
N LEU A 122 -5.22 4.13 -19.21
CA LEU A 122 -4.50 3.32 -18.24
C LEU A 122 -5.16 1.96 -18.03
N GLU A 123 -4.31 0.93 -17.89
CA GLU A 123 -4.71 -0.36 -17.37
C GLU A 123 -5.33 -0.23 -15.99
N ARG A 124 -6.26 -1.14 -15.68
CA ARG A 124 -7.04 -1.12 -14.46
C ARG A 124 -7.29 -2.53 -13.96
N PHE A 125 -7.67 -2.66 -12.70
CA PHE A 125 -8.13 -3.92 -12.13
C PHE A 125 -9.65 -4.05 -12.26
N GLU A 126 -10.13 -5.29 -12.31
CA GLU A 126 -11.57 -5.55 -12.28
C GLU A 126 -12.16 -5.08 -10.95
N VAL A 127 -13.19 -4.23 -11.03
CA VAL A 127 -13.95 -3.72 -9.89
C VAL A 127 -15.34 -4.33 -9.93
N THR A 128 -15.83 -4.79 -8.77
CA THR A 128 -17.19 -5.28 -8.61
C THR A 128 -17.84 -4.61 -7.41
N VAL A 129 -19.09 -4.16 -7.59
CA VAL A 129 -19.93 -3.66 -6.49
C VAL A 129 -21.21 -4.52 -6.43
N PRO A 130 -21.30 -5.48 -5.50
CA PRO A 130 -22.47 -6.34 -5.38
C PRO A 130 -23.74 -5.51 -5.11
N LYS A 131 -24.83 -5.83 -5.83
CA LYS A 131 -26.12 -5.12 -5.70
C LYS A 131 -27.03 -5.71 -4.61
N ALA A 132 -26.72 -6.91 -4.12
CA ALA A 132 -27.47 -7.65 -3.12
C ALA A 132 -26.54 -8.57 -2.31
N GLY A 133 -27.03 -9.06 -1.17
CA GLY A 133 -26.27 -9.95 -0.28
C GLY A 133 -25.55 -9.19 0.86
N PRO A 134 -24.73 -9.91 1.66
CA PRO A 134 -24.00 -9.32 2.78
C PRO A 134 -23.00 -8.26 2.34
N ASP A 135 -22.41 -8.40 1.15
CA ASP A 135 -21.37 -7.52 0.62
C ASP A 135 -21.95 -6.39 -0.27
N LYS A 136 -23.26 -6.13 -0.13
CA LYS A 136 -23.96 -5.13 -0.94
C LYS A 136 -23.29 -3.75 -0.77
N GLY A 137 -22.93 -3.14 -1.89
CA GLY A 137 -22.33 -1.80 -1.92
C GLY A 137 -20.85 -1.75 -1.53
N ILE A 138 -20.23 -2.89 -1.25
CA ILE A 138 -18.79 -2.97 -1.02
C ILE A 138 -18.06 -2.92 -2.36
N LEU A 139 -17.02 -2.11 -2.43
CA LEU A 139 -16.11 -2.04 -3.56
C LEU A 139 -15.10 -3.19 -3.46
N ILE A 140 -15.23 -4.17 -4.34
CA ILE A 140 -14.33 -5.34 -4.39
C ILE A 140 -13.42 -5.19 -5.60
N ILE A 141 -12.11 -5.38 -5.40
CA ILE A 141 -11.11 -5.26 -6.45
C ILE A 141 -10.40 -6.59 -6.62
N ASP A 142 -10.38 -7.13 -7.83
CA ASP A 142 -9.60 -8.33 -8.17
C ASP A 142 -8.29 -7.96 -8.86
N VAL A 143 -7.23 -7.82 -8.06
CA VAL A 143 -5.88 -7.51 -8.56
C VAL A 143 -5.29 -8.58 -9.47
N ARG A 144 -5.84 -9.80 -9.47
CA ARG A 144 -5.42 -10.87 -10.38
C ARG A 144 -5.95 -10.65 -11.79
N LYS A 145 -6.97 -9.81 -11.96
CA LYS A 145 -7.63 -9.52 -13.23
C LYS A 145 -7.31 -8.10 -13.66
N ARG A 146 -6.23 -7.99 -14.41
CA ARG A 146 -5.81 -6.76 -15.06
C ARG A 146 -6.51 -6.64 -16.41
N LEU A 147 -7.19 -5.52 -16.59
CA LEU A 147 -7.90 -5.15 -17.80
C LEU A 147 -7.09 -4.09 -18.54
N PRO A 148 -7.02 -4.15 -19.88
CA PRO A 148 -6.42 -3.09 -20.67
C PRO A 148 -7.21 -1.78 -20.49
N ALA A 149 -6.58 -0.68 -20.88
CA ALA A 149 -7.27 0.60 -21.09
C ALA A 149 -8.55 0.38 -21.93
N PRO A 150 -9.71 0.96 -21.54
CA PRO A 150 -10.92 0.86 -22.31
C PRO A 150 -10.68 1.33 -23.74
N THR A 151 -10.92 0.46 -24.72
CA THR A 151 -11.00 0.91 -26.10
C THR A 151 -12.19 1.85 -26.19
N LEU A 152 -11.94 3.15 -26.40
CA LEU A 152 -12.97 4.10 -26.79
C LEU A 152 -13.70 3.52 -27.99
N SER A 153 -14.87 2.93 -27.75
CA SER A 153 -15.78 2.60 -28.84
C SER A 153 -16.24 3.96 -29.36
N ALA A 154 -15.71 4.37 -30.51
CA ALA A 154 -16.15 5.56 -31.22
C ALA A 154 -17.68 5.50 -31.37
N GLY A 155 -18.37 6.35 -30.61
CA GLY A 155 -19.78 6.65 -30.81
C GLY A 155 -19.97 7.57 -32.01
#